data_AF-S9U8E9-F1
#
_entry.id   AF-S9U8E9-F1
#
_cell.length_a   1.000
_cell.length_b   1.000
_cell.length_c   1.000
_cell.angle_alpha   90.00
_cell.angle_beta   90.00
_cell.angle_gamma   90.00
#
_symmetry.space_group_name_H-M   'P 1'
#
loop_
_entity.id
_entity.type
_entity.pdbx_description
1 polymer ?
#
loop_
_entity_poly.entity_id
_entity_poly.type
_entity_poly.pdbx_seq_one_letter_code
_entity_poly.pdbx_strand_id
1 'polypeptide(L)'
;MTFSEPSCSYILLLDIDNTLYRYDATGFGAAMHNNIYAFIMQHYHLTVEEAGEFATRYYHNYGVSLLGFFIHFRQMNAKAYSDYVHNTLDYAHRVAPDVPLRAMLARMAGKGTDDAAATRKNRYDLYYFTNANRRHAIQCLRHLDLLSLFVPAAPIADRAWKEYDVTYAELQKVYQHHPPAPSGADHPRREDRTGIEEVSIKAKIASPSAADEGGEAAAEAILDELYKSDFDGYSYEDQWRLTEPHLENKPYRAAYEAVAADIQRRQQQQGLAEEGQAVVPCNYIMVDDSLMNLKEPLHLGWRAVWITDAPTAHQPEKKSLFAEDEREFYETAIKENRLKVIHSILELESACAEF
;
A
#
# COMPACT_ATOMS: atom_id res chain seq x y z
N MET A 1 32.69 -29.34 10.95
CA MET A 1 31.83 -28.15 11.03
C MET A 1 30.96 -28.16 9.79
N THR A 2 29.70 -28.54 9.93
CA THR A 2 28.70 -28.40 8.86
C THR A 2 28.27 -26.94 8.86
N PHE A 3 28.74 -26.18 7.87
CA PHE A 3 28.15 -24.88 7.57
C PHE A 3 26.72 -25.15 7.12
N SER A 4 25.71 -24.72 7.89
CA SER A 4 24.35 -24.67 7.38
C SER A 4 24.32 -23.65 6.25
N GLU A 5 23.88 -24.04 5.07
CA GLU A 5 23.58 -23.05 4.02
C GLU A 5 22.62 -22.00 4.61
N PRO A 6 22.89 -20.70 4.46
CA PRO A 6 21.95 -19.68 4.90
C PRO A 6 20.63 -19.90 4.15
N SER A 7 19.55 -20.14 4.88
CA SER A 7 18.22 -20.20 4.28
C SER A 7 17.87 -18.79 3.78
N CYS A 8 18.02 -18.53 2.48
CA CYS A 8 17.48 -17.32 1.88
C CYS A 8 15.96 -17.46 1.86
N SER A 9 15.25 -16.88 2.83
CA SER A 9 13.82 -16.65 2.69
C SER A 9 13.59 -15.54 1.66
N TYR A 10 12.55 -15.69 0.87
CA TYR A 10 12.04 -14.61 0.03
C TYR A 10 11.17 -13.68 0.87
N ILE A 11 11.22 -12.39 0.59
CA ILE A 11 10.34 -11.38 1.20
C ILE A 11 9.18 -11.13 0.24
N LEU A 12 7.97 -11.43 0.67
CA LEU A 12 6.76 -11.21 -0.12
C LEU A 12 5.97 -10.04 0.47
N LEU A 13 5.97 -8.91 -0.24
CA LEU A 13 5.23 -7.71 0.10
C LEU A 13 3.91 -7.70 -0.67
N LEU A 14 2.80 -7.86 0.04
CA LEU A 14 1.46 -8.01 -0.52
C LEU A 14 0.66 -6.74 -0.32
N ASP A 15 0.19 -6.13 -1.40
CA ASP A 15 -0.95 -5.21 -1.31
C ASP A 15 -2.22 -5.97 -0.85
N ILE A 16 -3.24 -5.23 -0.40
CA ILE A 16 -4.47 -5.80 0.18
C ILE A 16 -5.65 -5.51 -0.72
N ASP A 17 -5.97 -4.23 -0.88
CA ASP A 17 -7.15 -3.76 -1.57
C ASP A 17 -7.08 -4.09 -3.05
N ASN A 18 -8.13 -4.75 -3.56
CA ASN A 18 -8.16 -5.23 -4.95
C ASN A 18 -7.06 -6.25 -5.33
N THR A 19 -6.25 -6.71 -4.36
CA THR A 19 -5.18 -7.70 -4.52
C THR A 19 -5.55 -9.03 -3.83
N LEU A 20 -5.80 -9.01 -2.51
CA LEU A 20 -6.18 -10.21 -1.73
C LEU A 20 -7.68 -10.51 -1.79
N TYR A 21 -8.45 -9.55 -2.25
CA TYR A 21 -9.86 -9.66 -2.62
C TYR A 21 -10.10 -8.70 -3.77
N ARG A 22 -11.26 -8.80 -4.41
CA ARG A 22 -11.64 -7.90 -5.50
C ARG A 22 -12.61 -6.82 -5.04
N TYR A 23 -12.49 -5.61 -5.58
CA TYR A 23 -13.46 -4.55 -5.28
C TYR A 23 -14.87 -4.85 -5.78
N ASP A 24 -15.03 -5.56 -6.90
CA ASP A 24 -16.35 -5.93 -7.43
C ASP A 24 -17.10 -6.90 -6.50
N ALA A 25 -16.37 -7.81 -5.85
CA ALA A 25 -16.91 -8.78 -4.89
C ALA A 25 -17.33 -8.13 -3.57
N THR A 26 -16.54 -7.16 -3.08
CA THR A 26 -16.76 -6.54 -1.76
C THR A 26 -17.61 -5.27 -1.82
N GLY A 27 -17.57 -4.54 -2.94
CA GLY A 27 -18.12 -3.19 -3.06
C GLY A 27 -17.32 -2.12 -2.34
N PHE A 28 -16.15 -2.45 -1.78
CA PHE A 28 -15.34 -1.52 -0.98
C PHE A 28 -14.80 -0.35 -1.77
N GLY A 29 -14.36 -0.55 -3.02
CA GLY A 29 -13.87 0.55 -3.86
C GLY A 29 -14.90 1.67 -4.01
N ALA A 30 -16.17 1.33 -4.26
CA ALA A 30 -17.25 2.31 -4.35
C ALA A 30 -17.57 2.98 -3.01
N ALA A 31 -17.58 2.20 -1.91
CA ALA A 31 -17.83 2.74 -0.57
C ALA A 31 -16.73 3.72 -0.13
N MET A 32 -15.45 3.34 -0.31
CA MET A 32 -14.30 4.20 -0.01
C MET A 32 -14.32 5.47 -0.86
N HIS A 33 -14.62 5.35 -2.16
CA HIS A 33 -14.77 6.51 -3.04
C HIS A 33 -15.83 7.50 -2.53
N ASN A 34 -17.01 7.01 -2.14
CA ASN A 34 -18.07 7.84 -1.58
C ASN A 34 -17.66 8.49 -0.24
N ASN A 35 -16.95 7.76 0.62
CA ASN A 35 -16.48 8.29 1.90
C ASN A 35 -15.44 9.40 1.71
N ILE A 36 -14.51 9.24 0.76
CA ILE A 36 -13.53 10.27 0.39
C ILE A 36 -14.28 11.57 0.02
N TYR A 37 -15.27 11.47 -0.86
CA TYR A 37 -16.03 12.63 -1.33
C TYR A 37 -16.79 13.29 -0.18
N ALA A 38 -17.50 12.49 0.62
CA ALA A 38 -18.26 12.97 1.76
C ALA A 38 -17.37 13.73 2.76
N PHE A 39 -16.19 13.19 3.09
CA PHE A 39 -15.24 13.85 3.97
C PHE A 39 -14.81 15.21 3.42
N ILE A 40 -14.38 15.25 2.16
CA ILE A 40 -13.85 16.48 1.55
C ILE A 40 -14.94 17.55 1.46
N MET A 41 -16.15 17.17 1.05
CA MET A 41 -17.27 18.10 0.94
C MET A 41 -17.66 18.67 2.32
N GLN A 42 -17.71 17.82 3.35
CA GLN A 42 -18.07 18.23 4.71
C GLN A 42 -17.02 19.14 5.34
N HIS A 43 -15.72 18.84 5.15
CA HIS A 43 -14.63 19.52 5.84
C HIS A 43 -14.05 20.72 5.06
N TYR A 44 -14.19 20.75 3.74
CA TYR A 44 -13.56 21.78 2.89
C TYR A 44 -14.53 22.54 1.99
N HIS A 45 -15.85 22.32 2.15
CA HIS A 45 -16.91 23.04 1.43
C HIS A 45 -16.75 23.01 -0.10
N LEU A 46 -16.24 21.89 -0.62
CA LEU A 46 -16.10 21.65 -2.06
C LEU A 46 -17.41 21.10 -2.65
N THR A 47 -17.64 21.34 -3.93
CA THR A 47 -18.71 20.67 -4.67
C THR A 47 -18.34 19.20 -4.95
N VAL A 48 -19.33 18.40 -5.38
CA VAL A 48 -19.09 17.00 -5.76
C VAL A 48 -18.10 16.91 -6.92
N GLU A 49 -18.23 17.82 -7.89
CA GLU A 49 -17.35 17.89 -9.07
C GLU A 49 -15.93 18.23 -8.66
N GLU A 50 -15.75 19.23 -7.79
CA GLU A 50 -14.45 19.62 -7.24
C GLU A 50 -13.83 18.45 -6.47
N ALA A 51 -14.58 17.85 -5.53
CA ALA A 51 -14.11 16.72 -4.72
C ALA A 51 -13.65 15.55 -5.60
N GLY A 52 -14.37 15.25 -6.68
CA GLY A 52 -13.99 14.19 -7.60
C GLY A 52 -12.77 14.48 -8.46
N GLU A 53 -12.63 15.73 -8.90
CA GLU A 53 -11.41 16.16 -9.59
C GLU A 53 -10.19 16.08 -8.67
N PHE A 54 -10.32 16.54 -7.41
CA PHE A 54 -9.24 16.46 -6.42
C PHE A 54 -8.85 15.02 -6.08
N ALA A 55 -9.83 14.17 -5.77
CA ALA A 55 -9.55 12.77 -5.42
C ALA A 55 -8.85 12.04 -6.56
N THR A 56 -9.32 12.22 -7.80
CA THR A 56 -8.72 11.65 -9.01
C THR A 56 -7.31 12.19 -9.24
N ARG A 57 -7.15 13.52 -9.23
CA ARG A 57 -5.85 14.18 -9.41
C ARG A 57 -4.83 13.74 -8.36
N TYR A 58 -5.23 13.68 -7.10
CA TYR A 58 -4.32 13.31 -6.03
C TYR A 58 -3.96 11.83 -6.04
N TYR A 59 -4.90 10.95 -6.35
CA TYR A 59 -4.58 9.56 -6.58
C TYR A 59 -3.57 9.38 -7.71
N HIS A 60 -3.77 10.04 -8.85
CA HIS A 60 -2.82 9.95 -9.97
C HIS A 60 -1.45 10.56 -9.67
N ASN A 61 -1.40 11.69 -8.96
CA ASN A 61 -0.14 12.39 -8.70
C ASN A 61 0.67 11.81 -7.53
N TYR A 62 -0.01 11.19 -6.56
CA TYR A 62 0.59 10.76 -5.30
C TYR A 62 0.46 9.25 -5.03
N GLY A 63 -0.28 8.51 -5.86
CA GLY A 63 -0.60 7.08 -5.64
C GLY A 63 -1.54 6.78 -4.45
N VAL A 64 -1.83 7.80 -3.65
CA VAL A 64 -2.83 7.78 -2.59
C VAL A 64 -3.44 9.18 -2.47
N SER A 65 -4.75 9.26 -2.41
CA SER A 65 -5.44 10.56 -2.32
C SER A 65 -5.14 11.28 -1.00
N LEU A 66 -4.92 10.52 0.09
CA LEU A 66 -4.55 11.03 1.42
C LEU A 66 -3.35 11.99 1.38
N LEU A 67 -2.24 11.60 0.73
CA LEU A 67 -1.03 12.43 0.69
C LEU A 67 -1.30 13.75 -0.04
N GLY A 68 -2.05 13.70 -1.15
CA GLY A 68 -2.46 14.90 -1.86
C GLY A 68 -3.35 15.81 -0.99
N PHE A 69 -4.34 15.27 -0.29
CA PHE A 69 -5.15 16.07 0.62
C PHE A 69 -4.33 16.64 1.78
N PHE A 70 -3.40 15.87 2.34
CA PHE A 70 -2.54 16.31 3.45
C PHE A 70 -1.61 17.45 3.05
N ILE A 71 -1.04 17.38 1.85
CA ILE A 71 -0.18 18.44 1.31
C ILE A 71 -0.97 19.72 1.04
N HIS A 72 -2.20 19.64 0.54
CA HIS A 72 -2.94 20.81 0.06
C HIS A 72 -3.87 21.44 1.11
N PHE A 73 -4.33 20.67 2.10
CA PHE A 73 -5.24 21.15 3.14
C PHE A 73 -4.51 21.26 4.49
N ARG A 74 -4.07 22.49 4.84
CA ARG A 74 -3.22 22.83 6.01
C ARG A 74 -3.65 22.25 7.37
N GLN A 75 -4.91 21.87 7.55
CA GLN A 75 -5.47 21.41 8.82
C GLN A 75 -5.98 19.97 8.75
N MET A 76 -5.63 19.22 7.70
CA MET A 76 -6.11 17.86 7.58
C MET A 76 -5.45 16.97 8.63
N ASN A 77 -6.27 16.41 9.52
CA ASN A 77 -5.83 15.30 10.35
C ASN A 77 -5.86 14.02 9.49
N ALA A 78 -4.67 13.51 9.12
CA ALA A 78 -4.53 12.34 8.26
C ALA A 78 -5.18 11.08 8.85
N LYS A 79 -5.08 10.91 10.16
CA LYS A 79 -5.72 9.80 10.87
C LYS A 79 -7.24 9.92 10.81
N ALA A 80 -7.80 11.08 11.11
CA ALA A 80 -9.24 11.30 11.03
C ALA A 80 -9.80 11.10 9.62
N TYR A 81 -9.09 11.58 8.58
CA TYR A 81 -9.44 11.30 7.19
C TYR A 81 -9.43 9.81 6.91
N SER A 82 -8.32 9.13 7.23
CA SER A 82 -8.15 7.72 6.89
C SER A 82 -9.14 6.84 7.64
N ASP A 83 -9.39 7.13 8.92
CA ASP A 83 -10.45 6.49 9.71
C ASP A 83 -11.80 6.70 9.05
N TYR A 84 -12.17 7.93 8.68
CA TYR A 84 -13.45 8.20 8.02
C TYR A 84 -13.63 7.40 6.72
N VAL A 85 -12.58 7.31 5.89
CA VAL A 85 -12.62 6.57 4.61
C VAL A 85 -12.92 5.09 4.81
N HIS A 86 -12.42 4.47 5.89
CA HIS A 86 -12.55 3.02 6.11
C HIS A 86 -13.56 2.62 7.20
N ASN A 87 -14.07 3.57 8.01
CA ASN A 87 -14.85 3.25 9.21
C ASN A 87 -16.25 2.68 8.91
N THR A 88 -16.84 3.03 7.76
CA THR A 88 -18.20 2.58 7.40
C THR A 88 -18.23 1.28 6.58
N LEU A 89 -17.09 0.64 6.36
CA LEU A 89 -16.99 -0.57 5.56
C LEU A 89 -17.54 -1.79 6.34
N ASP A 90 -18.39 -2.58 5.68
CA ASP A 90 -19.05 -3.75 6.25
C ASP A 90 -18.22 -5.03 6.04
N TYR A 91 -17.11 -5.16 6.76
CA TYR A 91 -16.20 -6.31 6.64
C TYR A 91 -16.89 -7.65 6.88
N ALA A 92 -17.77 -7.73 7.89
CA ALA A 92 -18.38 -8.98 8.31
C ALA A 92 -19.26 -9.64 7.23
N HIS A 93 -19.92 -8.84 6.40
CA HIS A 93 -20.79 -9.36 5.34
C HIS A 93 -20.17 -9.29 3.94
N ARG A 94 -19.15 -8.44 3.73
CA ARG A 94 -18.55 -8.23 2.41
C ARG A 94 -17.23 -8.96 2.21
N VAL A 95 -16.52 -9.32 3.28
CA VAL A 95 -15.25 -10.05 3.21
C VAL A 95 -15.44 -11.42 3.83
N ALA A 96 -15.33 -12.45 3.00
CA ALA A 96 -15.47 -13.84 3.41
C ALA A 96 -14.11 -14.56 3.38
N PRO A 97 -13.88 -15.57 4.23
CA PRO A 97 -12.70 -16.41 4.16
C PRO A 97 -12.53 -17.05 2.77
N ASP A 98 -11.32 -16.98 2.23
CA ASP A 98 -10.95 -17.61 0.96
C ASP A 98 -10.04 -18.82 1.24
N VAL A 99 -10.66 -20.01 1.24
CA VAL A 99 -9.98 -21.27 1.56
C VAL A 99 -8.84 -21.59 0.57
N PRO A 100 -9.04 -21.49 -0.76
CA PRO A 100 -7.95 -21.60 -1.73
C PRO A 100 -6.78 -20.63 -1.49
N LEU A 101 -7.07 -19.34 -1.27
CA LEU A 101 -6.07 -18.31 -1.03
C LEU A 101 -5.27 -18.59 0.25
N ARG A 102 -5.96 -18.89 1.36
CA ARG A 102 -5.31 -19.25 2.63
C ARG A 102 -4.41 -20.45 2.47
N ALA A 103 -4.88 -21.50 1.80
CA ALA A 103 -4.09 -22.72 1.58
C ALA A 103 -2.83 -22.44 0.75
N MET A 104 -2.93 -21.62 -0.29
CA MET A 104 -1.78 -21.22 -1.11
C MET A 104 -0.76 -20.41 -0.30
N LEU A 105 -1.20 -19.34 0.37
CA LEU A 105 -0.31 -18.50 1.17
C LEU A 105 0.31 -19.27 2.34
N ALA A 106 -0.41 -20.22 2.95
CA ALA A 106 0.13 -21.08 3.99
C ALA A 106 1.27 -21.96 3.47
N ARG A 107 1.14 -22.58 2.28
CA ARG A 107 2.23 -23.33 1.65
C ARG A 107 3.44 -22.45 1.38
N MET A 108 3.24 -21.27 0.80
CA MET A 108 4.31 -20.31 0.55
C MET A 108 5.01 -19.88 1.86
N ALA A 109 4.24 -19.68 2.93
CA ALA A 109 4.78 -19.35 4.26
C ALA A 109 5.52 -20.51 4.95
N GLY A 110 5.47 -21.73 4.40
CA GLY A 110 5.91 -22.95 5.08
C GLY A 110 5.04 -23.32 6.30
N LYS A 111 3.79 -22.84 6.35
CA LYS A 111 2.81 -23.11 7.41
C LYS A 111 1.87 -24.24 6.93
N GLY A 112 1.76 -25.33 7.70
CA GLY A 112 0.76 -26.38 7.45
C GLY A 112 1.22 -27.63 6.67
N THR A 113 2.52 -27.90 6.56
CA THR A 113 3.03 -29.19 6.05
C THR A 113 3.96 -29.84 7.06
N ASP A 114 3.71 -31.11 7.41
CA ASP A 114 4.56 -31.92 8.31
C ASP A 114 5.92 -32.29 7.66
N ASP A 115 6.10 -32.00 6.37
CA ASP A 115 7.33 -32.28 5.64
C ASP A 115 8.31 -31.07 5.69
N ALA A 116 9.07 -31.00 6.77
CA ALA A 116 10.08 -29.96 7.02
C ALA A 116 11.28 -29.97 6.04
N ALA A 117 11.40 -31.00 5.18
CA ALA A 117 12.48 -31.09 4.19
C ALA A 117 12.09 -30.44 2.85
N ALA A 118 10.80 -30.45 2.49
CA ALA A 118 10.28 -29.82 1.26
C ALA A 118 10.12 -28.29 1.39
N THR A 119 9.90 -27.77 2.60
CA THR A 119 9.60 -26.35 2.87
C THR A 119 10.81 -25.41 2.91
N ARG A 120 12.05 -25.93 2.87
CA ARG A 120 13.25 -25.07 2.99
C ARG A 120 13.65 -24.34 1.71
N LYS A 121 13.22 -24.81 0.53
CA LYS A 121 13.79 -24.32 -0.73
C LYS A 121 13.19 -22.99 -1.19
N ASN A 122 11.95 -22.66 -0.82
CA ASN A 122 11.24 -21.43 -1.21
C ASN A 122 10.28 -20.96 -0.09
N ARG A 123 10.80 -20.69 1.11
CA ARG A 123 9.99 -20.10 2.19
C ARG A 123 9.85 -18.60 1.96
N TYR A 124 8.62 -18.11 2.02
CA TYR A 124 8.30 -16.69 1.92
C TYR A 124 7.95 -16.13 3.30
N ASP A 125 8.58 -15.03 3.69
CA ASP A 125 8.16 -14.21 4.82
C ASP A 125 7.17 -13.16 4.29
N LEU A 126 5.92 -13.26 4.73
CA LEU A 126 4.80 -12.47 4.22
C LEU A 126 4.61 -11.20 5.04
N TYR A 127 4.60 -10.05 4.37
CA TYR A 127 4.30 -8.74 4.91
C TYR A 127 3.17 -8.12 4.09
N TYR A 128 2.17 -7.51 4.74
CA TYR A 128 1.28 -6.64 3.99
C TYR A 128 1.98 -5.30 3.74
N PHE A 129 1.72 -4.67 2.60
CA PHE A 129 2.27 -3.36 2.26
C PHE A 129 1.20 -2.59 1.49
N THR A 130 0.48 -1.72 2.18
CA THR A 130 -0.76 -1.08 1.69
C THR A 130 -0.77 0.42 1.99
N ASN A 131 -1.44 1.18 1.12
CA ASN A 131 -1.73 2.60 1.36
C ASN A 131 -2.97 2.84 2.21
N ALA A 132 -3.69 1.78 2.62
CA ALA A 132 -4.77 1.86 3.59
C ALA A 132 -4.24 2.02 5.03
N ASN A 133 -5.13 2.37 5.95
CA ASN A 133 -4.78 2.42 7.37
C ASN A 133 -4.62 1.03 7.98
N ARG A 134 -3.88 0.95 9.09
CA ARG A 134 -3.65 -0.32 9.80
C ARG A 134 -4.96 -1.00 10.21
N ARG A 135 -5.95 -0.24 10.68
CA ARG A 135 -7.26 -0.78 11.09
C ARG A 135 -7.91 -1.54 9.93
N HIS A 136 -7.97 -0.94 8.75
CA HIS A 136 -8.53 -1.53 7.55
C HIS A 136 -7.78 -2.80 7.16
N ALA A 137 -6.44 -2.74 7.10
CA ALA A 137 -5.59 -3.88 6.78
C ALA A 137 -5.88 -5.08 7.70
N ILE A 138 -5.93 -4.86 9.02
CA ILE A 138 -6.22 -5.92 10.00
C ILE A 138 -7.62 -6.48 9.82
N GLN A 139 -8.63 -5.63 9.60
CA GLN A 139 -10.01 -6.10 9.40
C GLN A 139 -10.11 -6.98 8.16
N CYS A 140 -9.55 -6.56 7.02
CA CYS A 140 -9.50 -7.36 5.80
C CYS A 140 -8.80 -8.71 6.03
N LEU A 141 -7.58 -8.69 6.57
CA LEU A 141 -6.80 -9.92 6.81
C LEU A 141 -7.45 -10.86 7.84
N ARG A 142 -8.16 -10.32 8.84
CA ARG A 142 -8.90 -11.12 9.82
C ARG A 142 -10.11 -11.79 9.19
N HIS A 143 -10.91 -11.05 8.42
CA HIS A 143 -12.11 -11.58 7.78
C HIS A 143 -11.81 -12.53 6.62
N LEU A 144 -10.69 -12.36 5.93
CA LEU A 144 -10.18 -13.33 4.95
C LEU A 144 -9.59 -14.60 5.58
N ASP A 145 -9.43 -14.63 6.91
CA ASP A 145 -8.65 -15.64 7.63
C ASP A 145 -7.23 -15.79 7.04
N LEU A 146 -6.48 -14.70 6.99
CA LEU A 146 -5.09 -14.68 6.51
C LEU A 146 -4.10 -14.14 7.54
N LEU A 147 -4.57 -13.42 8.55
CA LEU A 147 -3.74 -12.69 9.51
C LEU A 147 -2.63 -13.57 10.14
N SER A 148 -2.95 -14.81 10.51
CA SER A 148 -1.99 -15.75 11.11
C SER A 148 -0.86 -16.20 10.16
N LEU A 149 -0.97 -15.93 8.87
CA LEU A 149 0.02 -16.32 7.86
C LEU A 149 1.16 -15.30 7.72
N PHE A 150 0.93 -14.05 8.10
CA PHE A 150 1.94 -12.98 8.05
C PHE A 150 3.01 -13.15 9.14
N VAL A 151 4.15 -12.48 8.96
CA VAL A 151 5.21 -12.45 9.96
C VAL A 151 4.66 -11.80 11.24
N PRO A 152 4.89 -12.38 12.43
CA PRO A 152 4.48 -11.75 13.69
C PRO A 152 5.19 -10.40 13.88
N ALA A 153 4.48 -9.42 14.42
CA ALA A 153 5.07 -8.17 14.84
C ALA A 153 6.18 -8.43 15.87
N ALA A 154 7.33 -7.80 15.68
CA ALA A 154 8.23 -7.60 16.80
C ALA A 154 7.54 -6.68 17.82
N PRO A 155 7.62 -6.98 19.14
CA PRO A 155 7.18 -6.05 20.17
C PRO A 155 8.07 -4.79 20.09
N ILE A 156 7.56 -3.75 19.44
CA ILE A 156 8.23 -2.46 19.33
C ILE A 156 7.41 -1.48 20.19
N ALA A 157 8.04 -0.95 21.24
CA ALA A 157 7.43 0.04 22.14
C ALA A 157 6.99 1.33 21.42
N ASP A 158 7.52 1.58 20.21
CA ASP A 158 7.30 2.78 19.40
C ASP A 158 6.30 2.59 18.23
N ARG A 159 5.42 1.57 18.26
CA ARG A 159 4.33 1.43 17.27
C ARG A 159 3.13 2.35 17.54
N ALA A 160 3.14 3.12 18.63
CA ALA A 160 2.10 4.10 18.92
C ALA A 160 1.98 5.10 17.76
N TRP A 161 0.75 5.44 17.37
CA TRP A 161 0.52 6.51 16.41
C TRP A 161 1.15 7.79 16.94
N LYS A 162 2.01 8.39 16.13
CA LYS A 162 2.53 9.74 16.36
C LYS A 162 1.69 10.68 15.51
N GLU A 163 1.06 11.66 16.15
CA GLU A 163 0.40 12.70 15.40
C GLU A 163 1.46 13.50 14.63
N TYR A 164 1.33 13.52 13.30
CA TYR A 164 2.26 14.19 12.42
C TYR A 164 1.96 15.69 12.41
N ASP A 165 2.62 16.44 13.28
CA ASP A 165 2.59 17.91 13.29
C ASP A 165 3.64 18.48 12.29
N VAL A 166 3.62 17.97 11.05
CA VAL A 166 4.49 18.50 9.99
C VAL A 166 3.82 19.74 9.41
N THR A 167 4.50 20.89 9.48
CA THR A 167 3.89 22.14 9.04
C THR A 167 3.80 22.18 7.52
N TYR A 168 2.72 22.77 6.99
CA TYR A 168 2.53 23.01 5.55
C TYR A 168 3.76 23.65 4.88
N ALA A 169 4.50 24.50 5.59
CA ALA A 169 5.70 25.16 5.06
C ALA A 169 6.89 24.19 4.87
N GLU A 170 6.96 23.13 5.67
CA GLU A 170 7.98 22.08 5.55
C GLU A 170 7.65 21.15 4.39
N LEU A 171 6.39 20.72 4.27
CA LEU A 171 5.94 19.91 3.12
C LEU A 171 6.08 20.68 1.80
N GLN A 172 5.69 21.96 1.75
CA GLN A 172 5.86 22.76 0.53
C GLN A 172 7.31 22.91 0.08
N LYS A 173 8.26 23.11 1.00
CA LYS A 173 9.69 23.22 0.63
C LYS A 173 10.20 21.93 -0.03
N VAL A 174 9.73 20.78 0.45
CA VAL A 174 10.11 19.45 -0.06
C VAL A 174 9.48 19.20 -1.43
N TYR A 175 8.15 19.38 -1.55
CA TYR A 175 7.43 19.09 -2.79
C TYR A 175 7.50 20.18 -3.86
N GLN A 176 7.97 21.40 -3.54
CA GLN A 176 8.33 22.41 -4.54
C GLN A 176 9.62 22.09 -5.29
N HIS A 177 10.53 21.29 -4.69
CA HIS A 177 11.84 20.95 -5.27
C HIS A 177 11.88 19.51 -5.83
N HIS A 178 11.00 18.65 -5.35
CA HIS A 178 10.68 17.35 -5.92
C HIS A 178 9.16 17.23 -6.15
N PRO A 179 8.58 17.96 -7.12
CA PRO A 179 7.23 17.61 -7.55
C PRO A 179 7.26 16.14 -7.96
N PRO A 180 6.25 15.32 -7.59
CA PRO A 180 6.16 13.99 -8.15
C PRO A 180 6.28 14.14 -9.66
N ALA A 181 7.30 13.51 -10.26
CA ALA A 181 7.29 13.35 -11.70
C ALA A 181 5.97 12.62 -11.97
N PRO A 182 5.01 13.22 -12.69
CA PRO A 182 3.88 12.44 -13.16
C PRO A 182 4.50 11.22 -13.84
N SER A 183 3.99 10.03 -13.53
CA SER A 183 4.25 8.87 -14.37
C SER A 183 3.87 9.27 -15.78
N GLY A 184 4.89 9.61 -16.57
CA GLY A 184 4.79 10.13 -17.91
C GLY A 184 5.40 11.51 -18.10
N ALA A 185 6.59 11.50 -18.68
CA ALA A 185 7.11 12.66 -19.40
C ALA A 185 6.13 12.98 -20.55
N ASP A 186 5.76 14.25 -20.68
CA ASP A 186 4.95 14.80 -21.78
C ASP A 186 3.48 14.39 -21.87
N HIS A 187 2.76 14.36 -20.74
CA HIS A 187 1.41 14.94 -20.83
C HIS A 187 1.61 16.46 -20.95
N PRO A 188 1.21 17.14 -22.05
CA PRO A 188 1.20 18.60 -22.05
C PRO A 188 0.45 18.99 -20.79
N ARG A 189 1.03 19.88 -19.97
CA ARG A 189 0.28 20.56 -18.91
C ARG A 189 -1.05 20.86 -19.56
N ARG A 190 -2.12 20.14 -19.20
CA ARG A 190 -3.43 20.49 -19.72
C ARG A 190 -3.55 21.90 -19.20
N GLU A 191 -3.48 22.87 -20.12
CA GLU A 191 -3.68 24.26 -19.78
C GLU A 191 -4.87 24.25 -18.85
N ASP A 192 -4.69 24.83 -17.67
CA ASP A 192 -5.72 24.99 -16.67
C ASP A 192 -6.88 25.74 -17.34
N ARG A 193 -7.79 24.99 -17.97
CA ARG A 193 -8.94 25.50 -18.70
C ARG A 193 -10.09 25.79 -17.76
N THR A 194 -9.86 25.72 -16.44
CA THR A 194 -10.91 25.86 -15.45
C THR A 194 -10.80 27.14 -14.63
N GLY A 195 -9.64 27.81 -14.59
CA GLY A 195 -9.54 29.12 -13.94
C GLY A 195 -9.90 29.10 -12.44
N ILE A 196 -9.88 27.93 -11.81
CA ILE A 196 -10.06 27.79 -10.37
C ILE A 196 -8.67 27.99 -9.75
N GLU A 197 -8.28 29.26 -9.59
CA GLU A 197 -7.02 29.60 -8.93
C GLU A 197 -6.96 28.98 -7.52
N GLU A 198 -5.81 28.38 -7.16
CA GLU A 198 -5.41 27.94 -5.80
C GLU A 198 -5.73 28.98 -4.69
N VAL A 199 -5.91 30.24 -5.07
CA VAL A 199 -6.29 31.37 -4.23
C VAL A 199 -7.74 31.27 -3.72
N SER A 200 -8.66 30.67 -4.48
CA SER A 200 -10.09 30.56 -4.13
C SER A 200 -10.33 29.61 -2.93
N ILE A 201 -9.49 28.60 -2.77
CA ILE A 201 -9.59 27.59 -1.69
C ILE A 201 -9.11 28.16 -0.36
N LYS A 202 -8.13 29.07 -0.37
CA LYS A 202 -7.62 29.74 0.85
C LYS A 202 -8.66 30.60 1.55
N ALA A 203 -9.70 31.06 0.84
CA ALA A 203 -10.71 31.97 1.36
C ALA A 203 -11.90 31.28 2.07
N LYS A 204 -12.04 29.96 1.98
CA LYS A 204 -13.25 29.23 2.44
C LYS A 204 -13.10 28.40 3.73
N ILE A 205 -11.92 28.36 4.34
CA ILE A 205 -11.65 27.48 5.49
C ILE A 205 -11.99 28.23 6.80
N ALA A 206 -13.16 27.95 7.37
CA ALA A 206 -13.46 28.24 8.76
C ALA A 206 -13.21 26.99 9.64
N SER A 207 -12.71 27.20 10.86
CA SER A 207 -12.31 26.16 11.81
C SER A 207 -13.46 25.21 12.21
N PRO A 208 -13.23 23.91 12.46
CA PRO A 208 -14.28 22.99 12.86
C PRO A 208 -14.74 23.22 14.32
N SER A 209 -16.04 23.08 14.58
CA SER A 209 -16.63 23.13 15.92
C SER A 209 -16.56 21.79 16.64
N ALA A 210 -16.28 21.83 17.94
CA ALA A 210 -16.23 20.68 18.85
C ALA A 210 -17.62 20.04 19.03
N ALA A 211 -17.73 18.73 18.73
CA ALA A 211 -18.81 17.89 19.25
C ALA A 211 -18.42 16.39 19.23
N ASP A 212 -18.70 15.74 20.38
CA ASP A 212 -18.95 14.31 20.62
C ASP A 212 -17.87 13.44 21.32
N GLU A 213 -17.47 13.86 22.53
CA GLU A 213 -16.47 13.21 23.40
C GLU A 213 -16.86 11.81 23.95
N GLY A 214 -18.14 11.41 23.86
CA GLY A 214 -18.65 10.17 24.47
C GLY A 214 -18.53 8.91 23.61
N GLY A 215 -18.58 9.04 22.29
CA GLY A 215 -18.40 7.95 21.33
C GLY A 215 -16.94 7.68 20.98
N GLU A 216 -16.09 8.72 21.08
CA GLU A 216 -14.64 8.65 20.82
C GLU A 216 -13.93 7.66 21.73
N ALA A 217 -14.15 7.69 23.05
CA ALA A 217 -13.41 6.87 24.00
C ALA A 217 -13.59 5.35 23.81
N ALA A 218 -14.78 4.89 23.40
CA ALA A 218 -15.04 3.48 23.15
C ALA A 218 -14.47 3.01 21.79
N ALA A 219 -14.55 3.88 20.78
CA ALA A 219 -13.90 3.64 19.49
C ALA A 219 -12.37 3.61 19.65
N GLU A 220 -11.83 4.50 20.48
CA GLU A 220 -10.41 4.62 20.79
C GLU A 220 -9.86 3.41 21.55
N ALA A 221 -10.63 2.83 22.49
CA ALA A 221 -10.25 1.59 23.16
C ALA A 221 -10.18 0.37 22.22
N ILE A 222 -11.14 0.24 21.30
CA ILE A 222 -11.14 -0.81 20.26
C ILE A 222 -9.99 -0.58 19.27
N LEU A 223 -9.72 0.67 18.91
CA LEU A 223 -8.58 1.05 18.08
C LEU A 223 -7.28 0.66 18.77
N ASP A 224 -7.10 0.99 20.05
CA ASP A 224 -5.88 0.71 20.81
C ASP A 224 -5.61 -0.80 20.94
N GLU A 225 -6.64 -1.63 21.07
CA GLU A 225 -6.52 -3.10 21.03
C GLU A 225 -6.16 -3.64 19.63
N LEU A 226 -6.69 -3.04 18.56
CA LEU A 226 -6.33 -3.39 17.17
C LEU A 226 -4.92 -2.93 16.81
N TYR A 227 -4.49 -1.75 17.25
CA TYR A 227 -3.13 -1.23 17.07
C TYR A 227 -2.10 -2.09 17.81
N LYS A 228 -2.49 -2.75 18.91
CA LYS A 228 -1.69 -3.74 19.64
C LYS A 228 -1.64 -5.11 18.98
N SER A 229 -2.33 -5.35 17.86
CA SER A 229 -2.30 -6.67 17.22
C SER A 229 -0.90 -7.05 16.72
N ASP A 230 -0.47 -8.25 17.08
CA ASP A 230 0.90 -8.76 16.96
C ASP A 230 1.30 -9.20 15.53
N PHE A 231 0.92 -8.46 14.49
CA PHE A 231 1.21 -8.84 13.10
C PHE A 231 2.00 -7.75 12.36
N ASP A 232 2.89 -8.18 11.47
CA ASP A 232 3.85 -7.31 10.79
C ASP A 232 3.42 -6.97 9.36
N GLY A 233 3.60 -5.70 9.03
CA GLY A 233 3.30 -5.14 7.73
C GLY A 233 3.38 -3.62 7.77
N TYR A 234 3.12 -3.01 6.61
CA TYR A 234 3.44 -1.64 6.30
C TYR A 234 2.18 -0.93 5.78
N SER A 235 1.38 -0.42 6.71
CA SER A 235 0.24 0.47 6.43
C SER A 235 0.73 1.87 6.03
N TYR A 236 -0.16 2.80 5.65
CA TYR A 236 0.28 4.17 5.37
C TYR A 236 0.97 4.80 6.59
N GLU A 237 0.50 4.50 7.81
CA GLU A 237 1.08 4.98 9.06
C GLU A 237 2.52 4.48 9.25
N ASP A 238 2.78 3.21 8.92
CA ASP A 238 4.11 2.62 9.02
C ASP A 238 5.08 3.24 8.03
N GLN A 239 4.62 3.48 6.80
CA GLN A 239 5.41 4.11 5.75
C GLN A 239 5.84 5.52 6.18
N TRP A 240 4.89 6.34 6.63
CA TRP A 240 5.18 7.69 7.12
C TRP A 240 6.17 7.70 8.27
N ARG A 241 6.02 6.80 9.24
CA ARG A 241 6.95 6.65 10.37
C ARG A 241 8.36 6.30 9.91
N LEU A 242 8.48 5.46 8.88
CA LEU A 242 9.77 5.01 8.37
C LEU A 242 10.45 6.04 7.47
N THR A 243 9.70 6.93 6.83
CA THR A 243 10.24 7.94 5.92
C THR A 243 10.36 9.33 6.56
N GLU A 244 10.03 9.48 7.85
CA GLU A 244 10.23 10.74 8.59
C GLU A 244 11.64 11.33 8.34
N PRO A 245 11.74 12.65 8.05
CA PRO A 245 10.67 13.66 8.07
C PRO A 245 9.88 13.79 6.74
N HIS A 246 10.24 13.04 5.70
CA HIS A 246 9.64 13.13 4.36
C HIS A 246 8.54 12.06 4.22
N LEU A 247 7.32 12.40 4.65
CA LEU A 247 6.18 11.48 4.68
C LEU A 247 5.83 10.95 3.27
N GLU A 248 6.21 9.71 2.98
CA GLU A 248 6.09 9.12 1.66
C GLU A 248 5.42 7.75 1.77
N ASN A 249 4.65 7.39 0.74
CA ASN A 249 4.00 6.08 0.61
C ASN A 249 4.33 5.45 -0.74
N LYS A 250 3.83 4.24 -1.02
CA LYS A 250 3.77 3.75 -2.41
C LYS A 250 3.04 4.78 -3.29
N PRO A 251 3.58 5.16 -4.47
CA PRO A 251 4.69 4.54 -5.20
C PRO A 251 6.05 5.22 -5.02
N TYR A 252 6.26 6.09 -4.03
CA TYR A 252 7.54 6.78 -3.84
C TYR A 252 8.65 5.82 -3.41
N ARG A 253 9.84 5.97 -4.02
CA ARG A 253 11.02 5.14 -3.79
C ARG A 253 11.40 5.05 -2.31
N ALA A 254 11.36 6.16 -1.56
CA ALA A 254 11.84 6.16 -0.18
C ALA A 254 10.97 5.26 0.71
N ALA A 255 9.68 5.10 0.41
CA ALA A 255 8.83 4.15 1.11
C ALA A 255 9.34 2.70 0.96
N TYR A 256 9.70 2.27 -0.26
CA TYR A 256 10.24 0.92 -0.50
C TYR A 256 11.61 0.72 0.16
N GLU A 257 12.50 1.71 0.05
CA GLU A 257 13.84 1.66 0.65
C GLU A 257 13.75 1.58 2.18
N ALA A 258 12.89 2.39 2.79
CA ALA A 258 12.70 2.42 4.23
C ALA A 258 12.06 1.12 4.75
N VAL A 259 11.10 0.55 4.02
CA VAL A 259 10.50 -0.76 4.32
C VAL A 259 11.55 -1.87 4.26
N ALA A 260 12.35 -1.96 3.19
CA ALA A 260 13.39 -2.98 3.08
C ALA A 260 14.48 -2.84 4.15
N ALA A 261 14.89 -1.60 4.47
CA ALA A 261 15.83 -1.34 5.56
C ALA A 261 15.25 -1.77 6.92
N ASP A 262 13.95 -1.58 7.14
CA ASP A 262 13.26 -2.01 8.35
C ASP A 262 13.20 -3.53 8.48
N ILE A 263 12.84 -4.24 7.41
CA ILE A 263 12.84 -5.71 7.36
C ILE A 263 14.23 -6.25 7.67
N GLN A 264 15.26 -5.72 7.01
CA GLN A 264 16.65 -6.17 7.21
C GLN A 264 17.10 -5.95 8.65
N ARG A 265 16.82 -4.78 9.23
CA ARG A 265 17.16 -4.46 10.62
C ARG A 265 16.51 -5.44 11.60
N ARG A 266 15.25 -5.81 11.38
CA ARG A 266 14.53 -6.78 12.22
C ARG A 266 15.09 -8.19 12.08
N GLN A 267 15.40 -8.63 10.86
CA GLN A 267 16.05 -9.92 10.64
C GLN A 267 17.40 -10.02 11.37
N GLN A 268 18.18 -8.94 11.38
CA GLN A 268 19.44 -8.87 12.16
C GLN A 268 19.18 -8.97 13.68
N GLN A 269 18.21 -8.21 14.19
CA GLN A 269 17.84 -8.25 15.62
C GLN A 269 17.34 -9.64 16.09
N GLN A 270 16.72 -10.40 15.19
CA GLN A 270 16.26 -11.76 15.44
C GLN A 270 17.35 -12.82 15.22
N GLY A 271 18.57 -12.43 14.84
CA GLY A 271 19.66 -13.36 14.51
C GLY A 271 19.41 -14.18 13.24
N LEU A 272 18.48 -13.75 12.39
CA LEU A 272 18.16 -14.38 11.10
C LEU A 272 19.04 -13.89 9.95
N ALA A 273 19.77 -12.79 10.15
CA ALA A 273 20.75 -12.25 9.21
C ALA A 273 22.04 -11.87 9.96
N GLU A 274 23.20 -12.14 9.35
CA GLU A 274 24.49 -11.74 9.91
C GLU A 274 24.71 -10.22 9.78
N GLU A 275 25.46 -9.64 10.72
CA GLU A 275 25.84 -8.23 10.65
C GLU A 275 26.72 -7.99 9.41
N GLY A 276 26.27 -7.13 8.50
CA GLY A 276 26.92 -6.90 7.21
C GLY A 276 26.49 -7.84 6.08
N GLN A 277 25.53 -8.75 6.31
CA GLN A 277 24.93 -9.55 5.23
C GLN A 277 24.26 -8.62 4.20
N ALA A 278 24.69 -8.72 2.95
CA ALA A 278 24.18 -7.90 1.86
C ALA A 278 22.69 -8.18 1.61
N VAL A 279 21.91 -7.13 1.42
CA VAL A 279 20.57 -7.23 0.85
C VAL A 279 20.71 -7.85 -0.54
N VAL A 280 19.94 -8.90 -0.81
CA VAL A 280 19.82 -9.48 -2.15
C VAL A 280 18.50 -8.96 -2.72
N PRO A 281 18.51 -7.90 -3.56
CA PRO A 281 17.28 -7.23 -3.96
C PRO A 281 16.28 -8.17 -4.66
N CYS A 282 16.77 -9.16 -5.41
CA CYS A 282 15.92 -10.15 -6.08
C CYS A 282 15.23 -11.15 -5.12
N ASN A 283 15.51 -11.10 -3.81
CA ASN A 283 14.74 -11.83 -2.81
C ASN A 283 13.44 -11.12 -2.43
N TYR A 284 13.28 -9.85 -2.79
CA TYR A 284 12.05 -9.09 -2.57
C TYR A 284 11.11 -9.27 -3.75
N ILE A 285 9.84 -9.56 -3.44
CA ILE A 285 8.76 -9.69 -4.41
C ILE A 285 7.63 -8.76 -3.99
N MET A 286 7.35 -7.75 -4.82
CA MET A 286 6.19 -6.86 -4.65
C MET A 286 4.99 -7.41 -5.41
N VAL A 287 3.84 -7.52 -4.76
CA VAL A 287 2.58 -7.93 -5.39
C VAL A 287 1.57 -6.81 -5.23
N ASP A 288 1.05 -6.30 -6.35
CA ASP A 288 0.15 -5.15 -6.38
C ASP A 288 -0.75 -5.22 -7.62
N ASP A 289 -1.98 -4.73 -7.52
CA ASP A 289 -2.87 -4.58 -8.67
C ASP A 289 -2.60 -3.28 -9.46
N SER A 290 -1.96 -2.30 -8.82
CA SER A 290 -1.60 -1.02 -9.42
C SER A 290 -0.18 -1.03 -9.97
N LEU A 291 -0.07 -0.99 -11.30
CA LEU A 291 1.21 -1.05 -11.99
C LEU A 291 2.19 0.05 -11.57
N MET A 292 1.70 1.26 -11.22
CA MET A 292 2.56 2.36 -10.74
C MET A 292 3.30 2.00 -9.44
N ASN A 293 2.72 1.15 -8.59
CA ASN A 293 3.36 0.68 -7.35
C ASN A 293 4.46 -0.36 -7.62
N LEU A 294 4.58 -0.89 -8.85
CA LEU A 294 5.60 -1.87 -9.21
C LEU A 294 6.85 -1.25 -9.83
N LYS A 295 6.79 0.02 -10.23
CA LYS A 295 7.88 0.72 -10.92
C LYS A 295 9.15 0.84 -10.08
N GLU A 296 9.03 1.39 -8.87
CA GLU A 296 10.20 1.58 -7.99
C GLU A 296 10.78 0.26 -7.46
N PRO A 297 9.99 -0.76 -7.05
CA PRO A 297 10.50 -2.10 -6.80
C PRO A 297 11.37 -2.65 -7.93
N LEU A 298 10.88 -2.55 -9.17
CA LEU A 298 11.64 -3.03 -10.34
C LEU A 298 12.93 -2.24 -10.55
N HIS A 299 12.97 -0.93 -10.28
CA HIS A 299 14.22 -0.17 -10.34
C HIS A 299 15.18 -0.49 -9.18
N LEU A 300 14.66 -0.90 -8.02
CA LEU A 300 15.45 -1.37 -6.88
C LEU A 300 16.03 -2.77 -7.11
N GLY A 301 15.71 -3.42 -8.24
CA GLY A 301 16.14 -4.78 -8.56
C GLY A 301 15.29 -5.86 -7.90
N TRP A 302 14.12 -5.50 -7.36
CA TRP A 302 13.15 -6.47 -6.85
C TRP A 302 12.45 -7.18 -8.01
N ARG A 303 11.80 -8.28 -7.67
CA ARG A 303 10.83 -8.94 -8.53
C ARG A 303 9.44 -8.38 -8.23
N ALA A 304 8.54 -8.45 -9.21
CA ALA A 304 7.19 -7.94 -9.08
C ALA A 304 6.18 -8.90 -9.72
N VAL A 305 5.00 -8.97 -9.12
CA VAL A 305 3.83 -9.68 -9.66
C VAL A 305 2.70 -8.66 -9.79
N TRP A 306 2.27 -8.42 -11.02
CA TRP A 306 1.13 -7.56 -11.31
C TRP A 306 -0.13 -8.40 -11.43
N ILE A 307 -1.16 -8.07 -10.63
CA ILE A 307 -2.48 -8.68 -10.72
C ILE A 307 -3.37 -7.77 -11.57
N THR A 308 -3.94 -8.31 -12.65
CA THR A 308 -4.79 -7.50 -13.55
C THR A 308 -5.97 -8.28 -14.09
N ASP A 309 -7.08 -7.58 -14.25
CA ASP A 309 -8.34 -8.13 -14.76
C ASP A 309 -8.42 -8.14 -16.29
N ALA A 310 -7.42 -7.58 -16.97
CA ALA A 310 -7.43 -7.42 -18.42
C ALA A 310 -7.53 -8.78 -19.13
N PRO A 311 -8.65 -9.12 -19.80
CA PRO A 311 -8.74 -10.37 -20.53
C PRO A 311 -7.82 -10.29 -21.76
N THR A 312 -6.82 -11.17 -21.84
CA THR A 312 -5.94 -11.28 -23.02
C THR A 312 -6.69 -11.71 -24.29
N ALA A 313 -7.90 -12.27 -24.17
CA ALA A 313 -8.58 -12.98 -25.25
C ALA A 313 -9.53 -12.16 -26.14
N HIS A 314 -9.88 -10.91 -25.81
CA HIS A 314 -10.89 -10.10 -26.55
C HIS A 314 -10.43 -8.70 -26.96
N GLN A 315 -9.13 -8.50 -27.21
CA GLN A 315 -8.66 -7.27 -27.84
C GLN A 315 -8.49 -7.47 -29.37
N PRO A 316 -9.39 -6.89 -30.21
CA PRO A 316 -9.05 -6.69 -31.61
C PRO A 316 -7.88 -5.69 -31.64
N GLU A 317 -6.70 -6.20 -32.00
CA GLU A 317 -5.45 -5.46 -32.18
C GLU A 317 -4.83 -4.86 -30.90
N LYS A 318 -3.92 -5.64 -30.27
CA LYS A 318 -2.88 -5.25 -29.29
C LYS A 318 -2.91 -3.77 -28.86
N LYS A 319 -3.88 -3.37 -28.03
CA LYS A 319 -3.73 -2.14 -27.25
C LYS A 319 -2.75 -2.46 -26.13
N SER A 320 -1.71 -1.64 -26.02
CA SER A 320 -0.71 -1.74 -24.97
C SER A 320 -1.37 -1.93 -23.61
N LEU A 321 -0.91 -2.91 -22.83
CA LEU A 321 -1.28 -3.04 -21.40
C LEU A 321 -0.76 -1.84 -20.58
N PHE A 322 0.12 -1.03 -21.17
CA PHE A 322 0.88 0.04 -20.52
C PHE A 322 0.65 1.38 -21.23
N ALA A 323 0.77 2.49 -20.49
CA ALA A 323 0.94 3.80 -21.11
C ALA A 323 2.12 3.80 -22.11
N GLU A 324 2.03 4.59 -23.18
CA GLU A 324 2.98 4.51 -24.31
C GLU A 324 4.44 4.79 -23.91
N ASP A 325 4.63 5.63 -22.90
CA ASP A 325 5.90 6.09 -22.35
C ASP A 325 6.55 5.13 -21.33
N GLU A 326 5.77 4.30 -20.64
CA GLU A 326 6.29 3.31 -19.67
C GLU A 326 6.36 1.89 -20.23
N ARG A 327 5.83 1.68 -21.45
CA ARG A 327 5.71 0.36 -22.10
C ARG A 327 7.02 -0.40 -22.20
N GLU A 328 8.08 0.26 -22.68
CA GLU A 328 9.37 -0.39 -22.93
C GLU A 328 9.99 -0.92 -21.62
N PHE A 329 9.82 -0.18 -20.52
CA PHE A 329 10.32 -0.57 -19.21
C PHE A 329 9.67 -1.86 -18.72
N TYR A 330 8.34 -1.94 -18.70
CA TYR A 330 7.63 -3.13 -18.22
C TYR A 330 7.77 -4.31 -19.17
N GLU A 331 7.75 -4.10 -20.49
CA GLU A 331 8.02 -5.17 -21.46
C GLU A 331 9.43 -5.75 -21.29
N THR A 332 10.42 -4.92 -20.97
CA THR A 332 11.78 -5.37 -20.66
C THR A 332 11.81 -6.15 -19.35
N ALA A 333 11.17 -5.65 -18.29
CA ALA A 333 11.08 -6.36 -17.02
C ALA A 333 10.41 -7.75 -17.14
N ILE A 334 9.40 -7.89 -18.01
CA ILE A 334 8.76 -9.17 -18.32
C ILE A 334 9.75 -10.09 -19.05
N LYS A 335 10.43 -9.59 -20.10
CA LYS A 335 11.42 -10.38 -20.87
C LYS A 335 12.59 -10.85 -19.99
N GLU A 336 13.00 -10.03 -19.02
CA GLU A 336 14.05 -10.34 -18.05
C GLU A 336 13.57 -11.21 -16.89
N ASN A 337 12.31 -11.67 -16.90
CA ASN A 337 11.73 -12.48 -15.84
C ASN A 337 11.73 -11.79 -14.45
N ARG A 338 11.65 -10.45 -14.42
CA ARG A 338 11.56 -9.65 -13.18
C ARG A 338 10.12 -9.22 -12.86
N LEU A 339 9.25 -9.16 -13.88
CA LEU A 339 7.83 -8.88 -13.72
C LEU A 339 6.99 -10.05 -14.26
N LYS A 340 6.10 -10.60 -13.42
CA LYS A 340 5.07 -11.58 -13.81
C LYS A 340 3.71 -10.89 -13.86
N VAL A 341 2.86 -11.30 -14.78
CA VAL A 341 1.47 -10.82 -14.91
C VAL A 341 0.54 -11.99 -14.65
N ILE A 342 -0.35 -11.85 -13.67
CA ILE A 342 -1.37 -12.84 -13.31
C ILE A 342 -2.76 -12.21 -13.32
N HIS A 343 -3.80 -13.04 -13.43
CA HIS A 343 -5.18 -12.58 -13.50
C HIS A 343 -6.02 -13.03 -12.29
N SER A 344 -5.41 -13.82 -11.41
CA SER A 344 -5.93 -14.20 -10.12
C SER A 344 -4.79 -14.31 -9.11
N ILE A 345 -5.02 -13.83 -7.89
CA ILE A 345 -4.10 -14.02 -6.76
C ILE A 345 -3.75 -15.52 -6.55
N LEU A 346 -4.61 -16.44 -6.94
CA LEU A 346 -4.37 -17.89 -6.84
C LEU A 346 -3.27 -18.41 -7.77
N GLU A 347 -2.80 -17.60 -8.72
CA GLU A 347 -1.66 -17.91 -9.59
C GLU A 347 -0.31 -17.52 -8.97
N LEU A 348 -0.31 -16.82 -7.83
CA LEU A 348 0.88 -16.21 -7.22
C LEU A 348 1.98 -17.25 -6.92
N GLU A 349 1.62 -18.40 -6.34
CA GLU A 349 2.59 -19.46 -6.03
C GLU A 349 3.32 -19.95 -7.29
N SER A 350 2.60 -20.15 -8.39
CA SER A 350 3.19 -20.56 -9.67
C SER A 350 4.06 -19.45 -10.26
N ALA A 351 3.58 -18.21 -10.27
CA ALA A 351 4.33 -17.07 -10.76
C ALA A 351 5.65 -16.88 -10.00
N CYS A 352 5.62 -17.02 -8.67
CA CYS A 352 6.79 -16.93 -7.82
C CYS A 352 7.79 -18.07 -8.02
N ALA A 353 7.32 -19.29 -8.35
CA ALA A 353 8.18 -20.44 -8.61
C ALA A 353 8.97 -20.33 -9.92
N GLU A 354 8.54 -19.46 -10.84
CA GLU A 354 9.18 -19.24 -12.14
C GLU A 354 10.21 -18.11 -12.15
N PHE A 355 10.40 -17.39 -11.04
CA PHE A 355 11.38 -16.32 -10.89
C PHE A 355 12.82 -16.84 -10.80
#